data_AF-A0A1Y1Y862-F1
#
_entry.id   AF-A0A1Y1Y862-F1
#
_cell.length_a   1.000
_cell.length_b   1.000
_cell.length_c   1.000
_cell.angle_alpha   90.00
_cell.angle_beta   90.00
_cell.angle_gamma   90.00
#
_symmetry.space_group_name_H-M   'P 1'
#
loop_
_entity.id
_entity.type
_entity.pdbx_description
1 polymer ?
#
loop_
_entity_poly.entity_id
_entity_poly.type
_entity_poly.pdbx_seq_one_letter_code
_entity_poly.pdbx_strand_id
1 'polypeptide(L)'
;FICQISGCSKTFRRKHSLLSHQRTHSDDKPFSCEFCSRPFARKHDMLRHRRMHTGHKPYPCEACGAGFYRTDARQRHYQAEPKC
;
A
#
# COMPACT_ATOMS: atom_id res chain seq x y z
N PHE A 1 -4.45 20.20 -6.25
CA PHE A 1 -5.05 20.08 -4.89
C PHE A 1 -3.94 19.92 -3.87
N ILE A 2 -3.80 20.83 -2.91
CA ILE A 2 -2.64 20.91 -2.00
C ILE A 2 -3.09 20.54 -0.58
N CYS A 3 -2.29 19.75 0.14
CA CYS A 3 -2.51 19.49 1.56
C CYS A 3 -2.26 20.76 2.39
N GLN A 4 -3.21 21.14 3.24
CA GLN A 4 -3.12 22.34 4.09
C GLN A 4 -2.65 22.03 5.53
N ILE A 5 -2.31 20.78 5.82
CA ILE A 5 -1.87 20.38 7.17
C ILE A 5 -0.42 20.82 7.37
N SER A 6 -0.15 21.46 8.50
CA SER A 6 1.18 21.96 8.86
C SER A 6 2.23 20.84 8.78
N GLY A 7 3.36 21.14 8.14
CA GLY A 7 4.43 20.16 7.90
C GLY A 7 4.18 19.17 6.75
N CYS A 8 3.09 19.31 5.99
CA CYS A 8 2.80 18.45 4.84
C CYS A 8 2.79 19.20 3.49
N SER A 9 3.83 19.00 2.68
CA SER A 9 3.97 19.66 1.36
C SER A 9 3.44 18.84 0.18
N LYS A 10 2.48 17.92 0.39
CA LYS A 10 1.99 17.03 -0.68
C LYS A 10 0.94 17.70 -1.57
N THR A 11 1.12 17.54 -2.88
CA THR A 11 0.22 18.04 -3.93
C THR A 11 -0.33 16.90 -4.78
N PHE A 12 -1.60 17.01 -5.17
CA PHE A 12 -2.37 15.98 -5.87
C PHE A 12 -3.05 16.54 -7.11
N ARG A 13 -3.07 15.74 -8.18
CA ARG A 13 -3.78 16.06 -9.44
C ARG A 13 -5.30 15.99 -9.31
N ARG A 14 -5.84 15.18 -8.39
CA ARG A 14 -7.28 14.95 -8.21
C ARG A 14 -7.74 15.22 -6.78
N LYS A 15 -8.96 15.75 -6.60
CA LYS A 15 -9.52 16.09 -5.28
C LYS A 15 -9.67 14.87 -4.38
N HIS A 16 -10.20 13.76 -4.91
CA HIS A 16 -10.36 12.53 -4.13
C HIS A 16 -9.02 11.97 -3.63
N SER A 17 -7.91 12.20 -4.36
CA SER A 17 -6.58 11.80 -3.91
C SER A 17 -6.12 12.63 -2.72
N LEU A 18 -6.38 13.95 -2.71
CA LEU A 18 -6.13 14.81 -1.55
C LEU A 18 -6.97 14.37 -0.34
N LEU A 19 -8.27 14.14 -0.52
CA LEU A 19 -9.15 13.68 0.58
C LEU A 19 -8.69 12.34 1.16
N SER A 20 -8.28 11.40 0.29
CA SER A 20 -7.72 10.12 0.71
C SER A 20 -6.36 10.25 1.41
N HIS A 21 -5.57 11.24 1.02
CA HIS A 21 -4.33 11.57 1.70
C HIS A 21 -4.58 12.19 3.08
N GLN A 22 -5.57 13.07 3.23
CA GLN A 22 -5.85 13.69 4.53
C GLN A 22 -6.14 12.67 5.64
N ARG A 23 -6.72 11.50 5.30
CA ARG A 23 -6.89 10.38 6.23
C ARG A 23 -5.57 9.84 6.81
N THR A 24 -4.42 10.11 6.18
CA THR A 24 -3.12 9.68 6.74
C THR A 24 -2.63 10.58 7.86
N HIS A 25 -3.21 11.77 8.01
CA HIS A 25 -2.92 12.69 9.11
C HIS A 25 -3.89 12.54 10.28
N SER A 26 -4.95 11.75 10.08
CA SER A 26 -5.89 11.41 11.13
C SER A 26 -5.45 10.11 11.79
N ASP A 27 -5.64 10.02 13.11
CA ASP A 27 -5.53 8.77 13.84
C ASP A 27 -6.76 7.86 13.66
N ASP A 28 -7.80 8.34 12.97
CA ASP A 28 -8.95 7.53 12.59
C ASP A 28 -8.55 6.44 11.59
N LYS A 29 -8.53 5.20 12.09
CA LYS A 29 -8.14 3.99 11.37
C LYS A 29 -9.24 2.94 11.53
N PRO A 30 -10.38 3.11 10.86
CA PRO A 30 -11.59 2.31 11.11
C PRO A 30 -11.47 0.87 10.58
N PHE A 31 -10.40 0.54 9.84
CA PHE A 31 -10.21 -0.78 9.27
C PHE A 31 -9.13 -1.55 10.03
N SER A 32 -9.52 -2.59 10.76
CA SER A 32 -8.57 -3.44 11.49
C SER A 32 -8.35 -4.78 10.79
N CYS A 33 -7.14 -5.31 10.89
CA CYS A 33 -6.83 -6.67 10.43
C CYS A 33 -7.46 -7.71 11.36
N GLU A 34 -8.18 -8.68 10.81
CA GLU A 34 -8.82 -9.75 11.58
C GLU A 34 -7.82 -10.71 12.25
N PHE A 35 -6.59 -10.80 11.74
CA PHE A 35 -5.58 -11.73 12.25
C PHE A 35 -4.69 -11.15 13.35
N CYS A 36 -4.51 -9.83 13.39
CA CYS A 36 -3.57 -9.19 14.32
C CYS A 36 -4.07 -7.86 14.90
N SER A 37 -5.33 -7.51 14.66
CA SER A 37 -5.98 -6.27 15.12
C SER A 37 -5.27 -4.97 14.73
N ARG A 38 -4.28 -5.01 13.82
CA ARG A 38 -3.56 -3.83 13.38
C ARG A 38 -4.51 -2.87 12.63
N PRO A 39 -4.56 -1.58 13.00
CA PRO A 39 -5.49 -0.63 12.40
C PRO A 39 -4.91 0.04 11.13
N PHE A 40 -5.79 0.37 10.18
CA PHE A 40 -5.49 0.99 8.89
C PHE A 40 -6.47 2.12 8.57
N ALA A 41 -5.96 3.21 7.99
CA ALA A 41 -6.75 4.35 7.55
C ALA A 41 -7.60 4.06 6.28
N ARG A 42 -7.27 2.98 5.53
CA ARG A 42 -7.96 2.63 4.28
C ARG A 42 -8.18 1.14 4.16
N LYS A 43 -9.37 0.74 3.71
CA LYS A 43 -9.76 -0.67 3.50
C LYS A 43 -8.80 -1.42 2.58
N HIS A 44 -8.38 -0.82 1.47
CA HIS A 44 -7.48 -1.49 0.53
C HIS A 44 -6.08 -1.73 1.11
N ASP A 45 -5.61 -0.87 2.01
CA ASP A 45 -4.33 -1.05 2.70
C ASP A 45 -4.39 -2.22 3.68
N MET A 46 -5.51 -2.36 4.42
CA MET A 46 -5.78 -3.52 5.28
C MET A 46 -5.88 -4.82 4.46
N LEU A 47 -6.65 -4.83 3.38
CA LEU A 47 -6.79 -6.02 2.52
C LEU A 47 -5.46 -6.44 1.88
N ARG A 48 -4.62 -5.47 1.51
CA ARG A 48 -3.26 -5.75 1.03
C ARG A 48 -2.40 -6.34 2.15
N HIS A 49 -2.48 -5.80 3.37
CA HIS A 49 -1.77 -6.32 4.53
C HIS A 49 -2.18 -7.77 4.85
N ARG A 50 -3.47 -8.08 4.75
CA ARG A 50 -4.02 -9.43 4.97
C ARG A 50 -3.30 -10.52 4.17
N ARG A 51 -2.81 -10.18 2.97
CA ARG A 51 -2.05 -11.12 2.11
C ARG A 51 -0.87 -11.77 2.83
N MET A 52 -0.23 -11.05 3.75
CA MET A 52 0.91 -11.55 4.53
C MET A 52 0.51 -12.66 5.52
N HIS A 53 -0.72 -12.64 6.02
CA HIS A 53 -1.24 -13.71 6.88
C HIS A 53 -1.65 -14.94 6.06
N THR A 54 -2.29 -14.72 4.91
CA THR A 54 -2.78 -15.81 4.04
C THR A 54 -1.69 -16.44 3.17
N GLY A 55 -0.50 -15.85 3.09
CA GLY A 55 0.54 -16.26 2.14
C GLY A 55 0.22 -15.97 0.66
N HIS A 56 -0.93 -15.37 0.34
CA HIS A 56 -1.35 -15.09 -1.02
C HIS A 56 -0.46 -14.04 -1.72
N LYS A 57 0.30 -14.47 -2.73
CA LYS A 57 1.28 -13.66 -3.49
C LYS A 57 0.82 -13.45 -4.94
N PRO A 58 -0.07 -12.48 -5.22
CA PRO A 58 -0.71 -12.34 -6.53
C PRO A 58 0.20 -11.77 -7.62
N TYR A 59 1.45 -11.39 -7.30
CA TYR A 59 2.37 -10.81 -8.27
C TYR A 59 3.59 -11.72 -8.41
N PRO A 60 3.54 -12.73 -9.29
CA PRO A 60 4.71 -13.52 -9.61
C PRO A 60 5.69 -12.72 -10.49
N CYS A 61 6.98 -13.04 -10.35
CA CYS A 61 7.97 -12.81 -11.38
C CYS A 61 7.84 -13.91 -12.44
N GLU A 62 7.60 -13.52 -13.69
CA GLU A 62 7.40 -14.48 -14.80
C GLU A 62 8.68 -15.25 -15.16
N ALA A 63 9.87 -14.71 -14.85
CA ALA A 63 11.15 -15.34 -15.18
C ALA A 63 11.59 -16.40 -14.15
N CYS A 64 11.51 -16.09 -12.85
CA CYS A 64 11.97 -16.98 -11.77
C CYS A 64 10.86 -17.56 -10.90
N GLY A 65 9.58 -17.22 -11.14
CA GLY A 65 8.44 -17.70 -10.35
C GLY A 65 8.34 -17.12 -8.94
N ALA A 66 9.25 -16.20 -8.55
CA ALA A 66 9.24 -15.58 -7.24
C ALA A 66 7.92 -14.81 -7.00
N GLY A 67 7.18 -15.17 -5.95
CA GLY A 67 5.89 -14.56 -5.64
C GLY A 67 6.00 -13.36 -4.69
N PHE A 68 5.32 -12.26 -5.02
CA PHE A 68 5.29 -11.03 -4.23
C PHE A 68 3.87 -10.63 -3.78
N TYR A 69 3.76 -10.04 -2.59
CA TYR A 69 2.50 -9.54 -2.03
C TYR A 69 2.04 -8.21 -2.66
N ARG A 70 2.97 -7.46 -3.26
CA ARG A 70 2.79 -6.12 -3.83
C ARG A 70 3.52 -5.97 -5.16
N THR A 71 2.98 -5.14 -6.05
CA THR A 71 3.57 -4.85 -7.37
C THR A 71 4.92 -4.13 -7.26
N ASP A 72 5.05 -3.19 -6.33
CA ASP A 72 6.30 -2.45 -6.10
C ASP A 72 7.42 -3.33 -5.55
N ALA A 73 7.08 -4.36 -4.76
CA ALA A 73 8.06 -5.36 -4.33
C ALA A 73 8.60 -6.16 -5.53
N ARG A 74 7.72 -6.61 -6.43
CA ARG A 74 8.13 -7.25 -7.69
C ARG A 74 8.93 -6.30 -8.58
N GLN A 75 8.52 -5.05 -8.69
CA GLN A 75 9.23 -4.06 -9.51
C GLN A 75 10.66 -3.83 -9.01
N ARG A 76 10.85 -3.74 -7.68
CA ARG A 76 12.19 -3.65 -7.09
C ARG A 76 13.01 -4.91 -7.33
N HIS A 77 12.38 -6.08 -7.35
CA HIS A 77 13.06 -7.31 -7.75
C HIS A 77 13.55 -7.26 -9.20
N TYR A 78 12.73 -6.83 -10.16
CA TYR A 78 13.18 -6.62 -11.55
C TYR A 78 14.30 -5.57 -11.68
N GLN A 79 14.31 -4.56 -10.82
CA GLN A 79 15.40 -3.57 -10.79
C GLN A 79 16.69 -4.15 -10.20
N ALA A 80 16.59 -5.04 -9.21
CA ALA A 80 17.74 -5.64 -8.54
C ALA A 80 18.32 -6.83 -9.33
N GLU A 81 17.47 -7.56 -10.05
CA GLU A 81 17.81 -8.76 -10.80
C GLU A 81 17.29 -8.64 -12.25
N PRO A 82 17.92 -7.82 -13.12
CA PRO A 82 17.39 -7.51 -14.46
C PRO A 82 17.33 -8.68 -15.45
N LYS A 83 17.84 -9.86 -15.05
CA LYS A 83 17.79 -11.11 -15.81
C LYS A 83 16.61 -12.00 -15.38
N CYS A 84 15.97 -11.67 -14.26
CA CYS A 84 14.54 -11.82 -14.12
C CYS A 84 13.87 -10.57 -14.71
#